data_AF-A0A7W6GS36-F1
#
_entry.id   AF-A0A7W6GS36-F1
#
_cell.length_a   1.000
_cell.length_b   1.000
_cell.length_c   1.000
_cell.angle_alpha   90.00
_cell.angle_beta   90.00
_cell.angle_gamma   90.00
#
_symmetry.space_group_name_H-M   'P 1'
#
loop_
_entity.id
_entity.type
_entity.pdbx_description
1 polymer ?
#
loop_
_entity_poly.entity_id
_entity_poly.type
_entity_poly.pdbx_seq_one_letter_code
_entity_poly.pdbx_strand_id
1 'polypeptide(L)'
;MTKYTELASITRIMLEKDLDQHRKSLDQSRQIAGELAQIDAMRAAAQADAGAISARQMLGADTLWQGWLLRKRADIQRRAAQARAQEMQTLAVARVAFSRTQAAENLVEQARTENLRKRQLAEADTIDALGQLRRMVDSDQ
;
A
#
# COMPACT_ATOMS: atom_id res chain seq x y z
N MET A 1 -13.55 -24.27 -8.33
CA MET A 1 -12.58 -23.38 -7.65
C MET A 1 -12.38 -23.89 -6.24
N THR A 2 -11.13 -24.05 -5.78
CA THR A 2 -10.86 -24.40 -4.37
C THR A 2 -11.09 -23.16 -3.48
N LYS A 3 -11.51 -23.36 -2.22
CA LYS A 3 -11.74 -22.30 -1.21
C LYS A 3 -10.54 -21.33 -1.08
N TYR A 4 -9.31 -21.83 -1.24
CA TYR A 4 -8.10 -21.01 -1.18
C TYR A 4 -7.95 -20.08 -2.39
N THR A 5 -8.39 -20.49 -3.58
CA THR A 5 -8.32 -19.65 -4.78
C THR A 5 -9.28 -18.46 -4.68
N GLU A 6 -10.47 -18.67 -4.11
CA GLU A 6 -11.41 -17.59 -3.82
C GLU A 6 -10.85 -16.62 -2.77
N LEU A 7 -10.27 -17.14 -1.68
CA LEU A 7 -9.61 -16.33 -0.67
C LEU A 7 -8.45 -15.50 -1.24
N ALA A 8 -7.61 -16.08 -2.11
CA ALA A 8 -6.53 -15.39 -2.80
C ALA A 8 -7.07 -14.28 -3.72
N SER A 9 -8.19 -14.54 -4.40
CA SER A 9 -8.85 -13.53 -5.23
C SER A 9 -9.38 -12.35 -4.41
N ILE A 10 -10.06 -12.62 -3.30
CA ILE A 10 -10.62 -11.57 -2.42
C ILE A 10 -9.49 -10.74 -1.81
N THR A 11 -8.47 -11.39 -1.28
CA THR A 11 -7.33 -10.69 -0.66
C THR A 11 -6.57 -9.82 -1.66
N ARG A 12 -6.44 -10.24 -2.92
CA ARG A 12 -5.86 -9.42 -3.98
C ARG A 12 -6.68 -8.16 -4.27
N ILE A 13 -8.01 -8.26 -4.33
CA ILE A 13 -8.89 -7.09 -4.50
C ILE A 13 -8.75 -6.14 -3.30
N MET A 14 -8.68 -6.68 -2.09
CA MET A 14 -8.47 -5.86 -0.88
C MET A 14 -7.11 -5.14 -0.91
N LEU A 15 -6.04 -5.84 -1.32
CA LEU A 15 -4.72 -5.24 -1.49
C LEU A 15 -4.75 -4.09 -2.50
N GLU A 16 -5.41 -4.29 -3.65
CA GLU A 16 -5.51 -3.25 -4.68
C GLU A 16 -6.24 -2.00 -4.16
N LYS A 17 -7.35 -2.19 -3.44
CA LYS A 17 -8.07 -1.11 -2.77
C LYS A 17 -7.20 -0.36 -1.76
N ASP A 18 -6.45 -1.07 -0.93
CA ASP A 18 -5.62 -0.47 0.10
C ASP A 18 -4.42 0.27 -0.50
N LEU A 19 -3.86 -0.22 -1.61
CA LEU A 19 -2.82 0.48 -2.37
C LEU A 19 -3.36 1.74 -3.05
N ASP A 20 -4.57 1.71 -3.61
CA ASP A 20 -5.23 2.90 -4.16
C ASP A 20 -5.46 3.96 -3.08
N GLN A 21 -5.91 3.53 -1.90
CA GLN A 21 -6.07 4.44 -0.76
C GLN A 21 -4.74 5.05 -0.32
N HIS A 22 -3.65 4.27 -0.30
CA HIS A 22 -2.33 4.78 0.01
C HIS A 22 -1.83 5.80 -1.02
N ARG A 23 -2.04 5.55 -2.32
CA ARG A 23 -1.71 6.50 -3.40
C ARG A 23 -2.43 7.84 -3.22
N LYS A 24 -3.73 7.81 -2.90
CA LYS A 24 -4.50 9.03 -2.61
C LYS A 24 -3.92 9.81 -1.42
N SER A 25 -3.55 9.13 -0.34
CA SER A 25 -2.93 9.79 0.81
C SER A 25 -1.53 10.35 0.50
N LEU A 26 -0.75 9.66 -0.33
CA LEU A 26 0.55 10.13 -0.81
C LEU A 26 0.41 11.41 -1.66
N ASP A 27 -0.58 11.45 -2.56
CA ASP A 27 -0.81 12.63 -3.40
C ASP A 27 -1.30 13.83 -2.59
N GLN A 28 -2.14 13.61 -1.58
CA GLN A 28 -2.52 14.63 -0.60
C GLN A 28 -1.30 15.18 0.16
N SER A 29 -0.42 14.29 0.63
CA SER A 29 0.83 14.66 1.31
C SER A 29 1.72 15.54 0.42
N ARG A 30 1.87 15.16 -0.87
CA ARG A 30 2.62 15.93 -1.87
C ARG A 30 2.00 17.29 -2.17
N GLN A 31 0.68 17.35 -2.32
CA GLN A 31 -0.04 18.60 -2.56
C GLN A 31 0.22 19.61 -1.43
N ILE A 32 0.07 19.18 -0.18
CA ILE A 32 0.27 20.06 0.99
C ILE A 32 1.75 20.45 1.13
N ALA A 33 2.68 19.55 0.80
CA ALA A 33 4.10 19.90 0.75
C ALA A 33 4.39 20.99 -0.31
N GLY A 34 3.71 20.94 -1.46
CA GLY A 34 3.75 21.99 -2.48
C GLY A 34 3.19 23.32 -1.98
N GLU A 35 2.04 23.32 -1.30
CA GLU A 35 1.47 24.52 -0.66
C GLU A 35 2.44 25.14 0.36
N LEU A 36 3.12 24.30 1.16
CA LEU A 36 4.10 24.77 2.14
C LEU A 36 5.31 25.43 1.47
N ALA A 37 5.84 24.80 0.41
CA ALA A 37 6.96 25.34 -0.35
C ALA A 37 6.63 26.70 -0.97
N GLN A 38 5.40 26.90 -1.46
CA GLN A 38 4.94 28.20 -1.97
C GLN A 38 4.93 29.28 -0.87
N ILE A 39 4.41 28.96 0.31
CA ILE A 39 4.38 29.90 1.44
C ILE A 39 5.78 30.24 1.94
N ASP A 40 6.68 29.25 2.02
CA ASP A 40 8.07 29.50 2.41
C ASP A 40 8.81 30.34 1.34
N ALA A 41 8.51 30.16 0.05
CA ALA A 41 9.03 31.01 -1.02
C ALA A 41 8.52 32.46 -0.95
N MET A 42 7.22 32.66 -0.70
CA MET A 42 6.66 34.01 -0.50
C MET A 42 7.33 34.74 0.67
N ARG A 43 7.61 34.02 1.76
CA ARG A 43 8.34 34.55 2.91
C ARG A 43 9.75 34.98 2.54
N ALA A 44 10.48 34.10 1.85
CA ALA A 44 11.85 34.38 1.42
C ALA A 44 11.92 35.61 0.50
N ALA A 45 10.98 35.72 -0.44
CA ALA A 45 10.88 36.86 -1.35
C ALA A 45 10.67 38.18 -0.61
N ALA A 46 9.72 38.25 0.32
CA ALA A 46 9.49 39.49 1.07
C ALA A 46 10.63 39.86 2.01
N GLN A 47 11.35 38.86 2.55
CA GLN A 47 12.51 39.12 3.39
C GLN A 47 13.70 39.65 2.59
N ALA A 48 13.79 39.33 1.29
CA ALA A 48 14.77 39.89 0.37
C ALA A 48 14.42 41.33 -0.09
N ASP A 49 13.12 41.65 -0.23
CA ASP A 49 12.64 42.95 -0.73
C ASP A 49 12.62 44.06 0.34
N ALA A 50 12.69 43.68 1.63
CA ALA A 50 12.68 44.59 2.77
C ALA A 50 13.82 45.63 2.81
N GLY A 51 14.83 45.52 1.94
CA GLY A 51 15.89 46.51 1.78
C GLY A 51 15.52 47.75 0.94
N ALA A 52 14.39 47.74 0.23
CA ALA A 52 14.09 48.72 -0.82
C ALA A 52 12.98 49.75 -0.52
N ILE A 53 12.20 49.61 0.56
CA ILE A 53 10.96 50.41 0.76
C ILE A 53 10.96 51.18 2.11
N SER A 54 10.37 52.39 2.10
CA SER A 54 10.25 53.34 3.21
C SER A 54 9.66 52.73 4.50
N ALA A 55 10.45 52.81 5.59
CA ALA A 55 10.20 52.17 6.88
C ALA A 55 8.86 52.52 7.57
N ARG A 56 8.19 53.63 7.23
CA ARG A 56 6.99 54.10 7.95
C ARG A 56 5.66 53.66 7.31
N GLN A 57 5.63 53.36 6.00
CA GLN A 57 4.47 52.76 5.31
C GLN A 57 4.51 51.22 5.35
N MET A 58 5.71 50.62 5.43
CA MET A 58 5.89 49.17 5.63
C MET A 58 5.27 48.68 6.93
N LEU A 59 5.53 49.31 8.08
CA LEU A 59 5.25 48.72 9.40
C LEU A 59 3.77 48.31 9.64
N GLY A 60 2.79 49.04 9.13
CA GLY A 60 1.37 48.72 9.36
C GLY A 60 0.81 47.61 8.46
N ALA A 61 1.11 47.68 7.16
CA ALA A 61 0.65 46.67 6.19
C ALA A 61 1.48 45.38 6.27
N ASP A 62 2.79 45.50 6.54
CA ASP A 62 3.71 44.37 6.69
C ASP A 62 3.38 43.57 7.95
N THR A 63 3.07 44.20 9.09
CA THR A 63 2.70 43.44 10.31
C THR A 63 1.43 42.60 10.15
N LEU A 64 0.40 43.11 9.47
CA LEU A 64 -0.81 42.34 9.17
C LEU A 64 -0.53 41.21 8.19
N TRP A 65 0.24 41.47 7.13
CA TRP A 65 0.63 40.49 6.13
C TRP A 65 1.52 39.37 6.72
N GLN A 66 2.54 39.73 7.50
CA GLN A 66 3.41 38.80 8.24
C GLN A 66 2.62 37.96 9.25
N GLY A 67 1.66 38.57 9.96
CA GLY A 67 0.77 37.86 10.87
C GLY A 67 -0.14 36.86 10.16
N TRP A 68 -0.67 37.22 8.98
CA TRP A 68 -1.39 36.30 8.12
C TRP A 68 -0.50 35.15 7.63
N LEU A 69 0.71 35.45 7.16
CA LEU A 69 1.67 34.48 6.65
C LEU A 69 2.07 33.46 7.72
N LEU A 70 2.33 33.90 8.94
CA LEU A 70 2.67 33.04 10.07
C LEU A 70 1.51 32.09 10.42
N ARG A 71 0.27 32.61 10.51
CA ARG A 71 -0.93 31.79 10.76
C ARG A 71 -1.15 30.78 9.64
N LYS A 72 -1.00 31.20 8.39
CA LYS A 72 -1.17 30.33 7.22
C LYS A 72 -0.13 29.22 7.19
N ARG A 73 1.12 29.52 7.52
CA ARG A 73 2.20 28.54 7.63
C ARG A 73 1.93 27.52 8.74
N ALA A 74 1.54 27.97 9.93
CA ALA A 74 1.20 27.08 11.03
C ALA A 74 0.04 26.13 10.66
N ASP A 75 -0.99 26.66 9.96
CA ASP A 75 -2.10 25.86 9.46
C ASP A 75 -1.65 24.77 8.45
N ILE A 76 -0.84 25.16 7.46
CA ILE A 76 -0.33 24.20 6.46
C ILE A 76 0.60 23.17 7.10
N GLN A 77 1.44 23.56 8.07
CA GLN A 77 2.31 22.62 8.78
C GLN A 77 1.50 21.58 9.57
N ARG A 78 0.42 22.01 10.22
CA ARG A 78 -0.51 21.10 10.90
C ARG A 78 -1.16 20.13 9.90
N ARG A 79 -1.67 20.64 8.77
CA ARG A 79 -2.23 19.82 7.69
C ARG A 79 -1.20 18.84 7.11
N ALA A 80 0.06 19.27 6.96
CA ALA A 80 1.15 18.43 6.47
C ALA A 80 1.47 17.30 7.44
N ALA A 81 1.51 17.59 8.75
CA ALA A 81 1.69 16.58 9.78
C ALA A 81 0.56 15.53 9.76
N GLN A 82 -0.69 15.99 9.63
CA GLN A 82 -1.85 15.10 9.51
C GLN A 82 -1.78 14.22 8.26
N ALA A 83 -1.44 14.80 7.11
CA ALA A 83 -1.34 14.05 5.86
C ALA A 83 -0.22 13.01 5.90
N ARG A 84 0.95 13.33 6.50
CA ARG A 84 2.02 12.36 6.71
C ARG A 84 1.61 11.23 7.66
N ALA A 85 0.90 11.54 8.74
CA ALA A 85 0.38 10.52 9.63
C ALA A 85 -0.60 9.58 8.89
N GLN A 86 -1.48 10.14 8.06
CA GLN A 86 -2.40 9.37 7.21
C GLN A 86 -1.65 8.52 6.16
N GLU A 87 -0.62 9.07 5.55
CA GLU A 87 0.26 8.35 4.60
C GLU A 87 0.91 7.13 5.28
N MET A 88 1.47 7.29 6.48
CA MET A 88 2.07 6.20 7.25
C MET A 88 1.02 5.15 7.66
N GLN A 89 -0.17 5.58 8.07
CA GLN A 89 -1.25 4.69 8.46
C GLN A 89 -1.74 3.85 7.27
N THR A 90 -1.98 4.48 6.12
CA THR A 90 -2.43 3.77 4.91
C THR A 90 -1.37 2.81 4.39
N LEU A 91 -0.09 3.17 4.47
CA LEU A 91 1.01 2.26 4.14
C LEU A 91 1.04 1.02 5.05
N ALA A 92 0.85 1.22 6.36
CA ALA A 92 0.80 0.11 7.31
C ALA A 92 -0.35 -0.86 7.00
N VAL A 93 -1.53 -0.33 6.66
CA VAL A 93 -2.69 -1.14 6.23
C VAL A 93 -2.38 -1.92 4.94
N ALA A 94 -1.84 -1.25 3.92
CA ALA A 94 -1.48 -1.89 2.65
C ALA A 94 -0.45 -3.02 2.84
N ARG A 95 0.54 -2.85 3.75
CA ARG A 95 1.50 -3.91 4.10
C ARG A 95 0.83 -5.13 4.72
N VAL A 96 -0.16 -4.93 5.58
CA VAL A 96 -0.94 -6.03 6.16
C VAL A 96 -1.80 -6.73 5.11
N ALA A 97 -2.43 -5.99 4.20
CA ALA A 97 -3.18 -6.58 3.09
C ALA A 97 -2.27 -7.40 2.15
N PHE A 98 -1.04 -6.91 1.92
CA PHE A 98 -0.04 -7.62 1.13
C PHE A 98 0.37 -8.94 1.77
N SER A 99 0.71 -8.96 3.05
CA SER A 99 1.08 -10.19 3.75
C SER A 99 -0.06 -11.22 3.78
N ARG A 100 -1.30 -10.76 3.94
CA ARG A 100 -2.50 -11.61 3.83
C ARG A 100 -2.66 -12.22 2.44
N THR A 101 -2.43 -11.43 1.39
CA THR A 101 -2.49 -11.90 0.00
C THR A 101 -1.42 -12.97 -0.26
N GLN A 102 -0.18 -12.73 0.16
CA GLN A 102 0.89 -13.71 0.05
C GLN A 102 0.58 -15.01 0.81
N ALA A 103 0.02 -14.90 2.02
CA ALA A 103 -0.40 -16.08 2.79
C ALA A 103 -1.49 -16.87 2.07
N ALA A 104 -2.49 -16.19 1.48
CA ALA A 104 -3.55 -16.86 0.72
C ALA A 104 -3.01 -17.53 -0.56
N GLU A 105 -2.10 -16.90 -1.28
CA GLU A 105 -1.43 -17.48 -2.45
C GLU A 105 -0.59 -18.71 -2.08
N ASN A 106 0.14 -18.66 -0.96
CA ASN A 106 0.89 -19.82 -0.45
C ASN A 106 -0.04 -21.01 -0.13
N LEU A 107 -1.22 -20.75 0.45
CA LEU A 107 -2.21 -21.81 0.70
C LEU A 107 -2.75 -22.43 -0.60
N VAL A 108 -2.88 -21.65 -1.67
CA VAL A 108 -3.27 -22.18 -2.99
C VAL A 108 -2.20 -23.14 -3.51
N GLU A 109 -0.93 -22.77 -3.43
CA GLU A 109 0.18 -23.62 -3.89
C GLU A 109 0.33 -24.89 -3.04
N GLN A 110 0.17 -24.78 -1.72
CA GLN A 110 0.15 -25.95 -0.83
C GLN A 110 -1.01 -26.90 -1.16
N ALA A 111 -2.20 -26.36 -1.43
CA ALA A 111 -3.34 -27.20 -1.82
C ALA A 111 -3.13 -27.85 -3.19
N ARG A 112 -2.46 -27.19 -4.14
CA ARG A 112 -2.13 -27.75 -5.45
C ARG A 112 -1.14 -28.90 -5.34
N THR A 113 -0.06 -28.70 -4.59
CA THR A 113 0.98 -29.71 -4.38
C THR A 113 0.44 -30.93 -3.64
N GLU A 114 -0.39 -30.73 -2.61
CA GLU A 114 -1.04 -31.83 -1.90
C GLU A 114 -2.00 -32.63 -2.79
N ASN A 115 -2.81 -31.96 -3.61
CA ASN A 115 -3.69 -32.64 -4.57
C ASN A 115 -2.91 -33.42 -5.62
N LEU A 116 -1.78 -32.89 -6.10
CA LEU A 116 -0.90 -33.61 -7.03
C LEU A 116 -0.31 -34.86 -6.37
N ARG A 117 0.19 -34.74 -5.14
CA ARG A 117 0.72 -35.86 -4.36
C ARG A 117 -0.33 -36.96 -4.16
N LYS A 118 -1.56 -36.59 -3.81
CA LYS A 118 -2.67 -37.54 -3.67
C LYS A 118 -3.00 -38.28 -4.96
N ARG A 119 -2.97 -37.58 -6.10
CA ARG A 119 -3.19 -38.20 -7.41
C ARG A 119 -2.09 -39.19 -7.76
N GLN A 120 -0.82 -38.81 -7.55
CA GLN A 120 0.32 -39.69 -7.79
C GLN A 120 0.29 -40.95 -6.92
N LEU A 121 -0.10 -40.81 -5.64
CA LEU A 121 -0.28 -41.96 -4.75
C LEU A 121 -1.40 -42.88 -5.24
N ALA A 122 -2.56 -42.33 -5.62
CA ALA A 122 -3.66 -43.14 -6.16
C ALA A 122 -3.27 -43.84 -7.47
N GLU A 123 -2.54 -43.16 -8.35
CA GLU A 123 -2.01 -43.76 -9.58
C GLU A 123 -1.05 -44.91 -9.27
N ALA A 124 -0.12 -44.75 -8.32
CA ALA A 124 0.79 -45.80 -7.89
C ALA A 124 0.04 -47.02 -7.32
N ASP A 125 -0.93 -46.78 -6.43
CA ASP A 125 -1.76 -47.85 -5.85
C ASP A 125 -2.52 -48.63 -6.94
N THR A 126 -3.05 -47.94 -7.96
CA THR A 126 -3.72 -48.62 -9.08
C THR A 126 -2.77 -49.45 -9.94
N ILE A 127 -1.55 -48.97 -10.19
CA ILE A 127 -0.53 -49.73 -10.93
C ILE A 127 -0.14 -50.99 -10.16
N ASP A 128 0.06 -50.88 -8.85
CA ASP A 128 0.41 -52.01 -7.99
C ASP A 128 -0.72 -53.06 -7.95
N ALA A 129 -1.98 -52.63 -7.85
CA ALA A 129 -3.13 -53.52 -7.90
C ALA A 129 -3.23 -54.27 -9.24
N LEU A 130 -3.03 -53.58 -10.37
CA LEU A 130 -3.00 -54.21 -11.70
C LEU A 130 -1.83 -55.21 -11.82
N GLY A 131 -0.67 -54.89 -11.26
CA GLY A 131 0.49 -55.78 -11.24
C GLY A 131 0.29 -57.04 -10.39
N GLN A 132 -0.51 -56.96 -9.32
CA GLN A 132 -0.91 -58.14 -8.52
C GLN A 132 -1.89 -59.02 -9.30
N LEU A 133 -2.90 -58.44 -9.94
CA LEU A 133 -3.87 -59.18 -10.77
C LEU A 133 -3.19 -59.93 -11.92
N ARG A 134 -2.25 -59.29 -12.63
CA ARG A 134 -1.48 -59.95 -13.69
C ARG A 134 -0.71 -61.16 -13.17
N ARG A 135 -0.03 -61.03 -12.02
CA ARG A 135 0.71 -62.14 -11.41
C ARG A 135 -0.18 -63.31 -11.00
N MET A 136 -1.41 -63.03 -10.53
CA MET A 136 -2.38 -64.07 -10.22
C MET A 136 -2.83 -64.84 -11.47
N VAL A 137 -3.08 -64.13 -12.57
CA VAL A 137 -3.46 -64.75 -13.85
C VAL A 137 -2.33 -65.61 -14.42
N ASP A 138 -1.08 -65.13 -14.32
CA ASP A 138 0.10 -65.87 -14.80
C ASP A 138 0.43 -67.11 -13.94
N SER A 139 -0.06 -67.19 -12.70
CA SER A 139 0.14 -68.34 -11.79
C SER A 139 -0.93 -69.44 -11.88
N ASP A 140 -2.04 -69.18 -12.56
CA ASP A 140 -3.15 -70.13 -12.78
C ASP A 140 -3.05 -70.87 -14.13
N GLN A 141 -1.97 -70.68 -14.90
CA GLN A 141 -1.64 -71.41 -16.13
C GLN A 141 -0.49 -72.40 -15.92
#